data_AF-A0A9W4S9B4-F1
#
_entry.id   AF-A0A9W4S9B4-F1
#
_cell.length_a   1.000
_cell.length_b   1.000
_cell.length_c   1.000
_cell.angle_alpha   90.00
_cell.angle_beta   90.00
_cell.angle_gamma   90.00
#
_symmetry.space_group_name_H-M   'P 1'
#
loop_
_entity.id
_entity.type
_entity.pdbx_description
1 polymer ?
#
loop_
_entity_poly.entity_id
_entity_poly.type
_entity_poly.pdbx_seq_one_letter_code
_entity_poly.pdbx_strand_id
1 'polypeptide(L)'
;MLSSTFLPSLALALASLPWSSADTTTPCKSFPGSADWPSTESWAALNESLGGRLLQPAAPGAVCHPGEPSYDAGRCAAAQAGWSKFDFHKANPVSVMWDNWSNDTCLPDAAYLCRADGYSAFVVNATTPEHVKFGVDFARENHVRLIIKSTGHDYLGRSFAPGSLSIWVHHMQDVQYHGAGFQLAGSDITIEGNAVTVGGGTELYNAQKALAEHGQ
;
A
#
# COMPACT_ATOMS: atom_id res chain seq x y z
N MET A 1 -6.79 -63.90 -64.58
CA MET A 1 -6.27 -63.62 -63.23
C MET A 1 -6.52 -62.16 -62.92
N LEU A 2 -7.28 -61.94 -61.84
CA LEU A 2 -7.55 -60.73 -61.04
C LEU A 2 -7.91 -59.38 -61.68
N SER A 3 -9.15 -59.00 -61.37
CA SER A 3 -9.75 -57.66 -61.34
C SER A 3 -9.13 -56.79 -60.24
N SER A 4 -9.06 -55.47 -60.43
CA SER A 4 -8.98 -54.52 -59.31
C SER A 4 -9.61 -53.18 -59.66
N THR A 5 -10.75 -52.92 -59.03
CA THR A 5 -11.48 -51.66 -58.94
C THR A 5 -10.84 -50.74 -57.91
N PHE A 6 -10.61 -49.46 -58.24
CA PHE A 6 -10.20 -48.44 -57.27
C PHE A 6 -11.40 -47.58 -56.84
N LEU A 7 -11.66 -47.54 -55.53
CA LEU A 7 -12.66 -46.68 -54.89
C LEU A 7 -12.14 -45.23 -54.76
N PRO A 8 -12.99 -44.19 -54.90
CA PRO A 8 -12.60 -42.82 -54.61
C PRO A 8 -12.58 -42.56 -53.08
N SER A 9 -11.46 -42.02 -52.58
CA SER A 9 -11.31 -41.60 -51.19
C SER A 9 -12.09 -40.31 -50.92
N LEU A 10 -13.08 -40.38 -50.02
CA LEU A 10 -13.80 -39.23 -49.49
C LEU A 10 -12.94 -38.60 -48.37
N ALA A 11 -12.33 -37.44 -48.63
CA ALA A 11 -11.58 -36.71 -47.63
C ALA A 11 -12.54 -35.96 -46.68
N LEU A 12 -12.56 -36.35 -45.39
CA LEU A 12 -13.26 -35.61 -44.34
C LEU A 12 -12.48 -34.34 -44.00
N ALA A 13 -13.04 -33.17 -44.30
CA ALA A 13 -12.52 -31.89 -43.84
C ALA A 13 -12.81 -31.73 -42.34
N LEU A 14 -11.78 -31.81 -41.50
CA LEU A 14 -11.84 -31.40 -40.10
C LEU A 14 -11.88 -29.87 -40.06
N ALA A 15 -13.09 -29.30 -39.97
CA ALA A 15 -13.27 -27.89 -39.66
C ALA A 15 -12.81 -27.65 -38.22
N SER A 16 -11.61 -27.06 -38.05
CA SER A 16 -11.15 -26.51 -36.79
C SER A 16 -12.01 -25.32 -36.42
N LEU A 17 -12.98 -25.54 -35.52
CA LEU A 17 -13.69 -24.46 -34.85
C LEU A 17 -12.65 -23.67 -34.04
N PRO A 18 -12.50 -22.35 -34.26
CA PRO A 18 -11.65 -21.54 -33.39
C PRO A 18 -12.28 -21.55 -32.01
N TRP A 19 -11.58 -22.18 -31.06
CA TRP A 19 -11.89 -22.03 -29.65
C TRP A 19 -11.49 -20.61 -29.28
N SER A 20 -12.44 -19.67 -29.33
CA SER A 20 -12.27 -18.39 -28.67
C SER A 20 -12.28 -18.67 -27.17
N SER A 21 -11.09 -18.83 -26.60
CA SER A 21 -10.88 -18.58 -25.18
C SER A 21 -11.25 -17.12 -24.95
N ALA A 22 -12.47 -16.88 -24.47
CA ALA A 22 -12.75 -15.61 -23.81
C ALA A 22 -11.80 -15.56 -22.61
N ASP A 23 -10.75 -14.75 -22.73
CA ASP A 23 -9.78 -14.53 -21.67
C ASP A 23 -10.50 -13.75 -20.56
N THR A 24 -11.18 -14.48 -19.68
CA THR A 24 -11.79 -13.94 -18.45
C THR A 24 -10.75 -13.87 -17.33
N THR A 25 -9.47 -13.71 -17.68
CA THR A 25 -8.44 -13.35 -16.72
C THR A 25 -8.72 -11.92 -16.27
N THR A 26 -9.11 -11.76 -15.01
CA THR A 26 -9.04 -10.43 -14.41
C THR A 26 -7.59 -9.98 -14.52
N PRO A 27 -7.28 -8.85 -15.19
CA PRO A 27 -5.90 -8.44 -15.37
C PRO A 27 -5.23 -8.27 -14.01
N CYS A 28 -3.98 -8.72 -13.90
CA CYS A 28 -3.16 -8.50 -12.73
C CYS A 28 -3.12 -7.01 -12.38
N LYS A 29 -2.85 -6.69 -11.11
CA LYS A 29 -2.61 -5.30 -10.72
C LYS A 29 -1.35 -4.79 -11.42
N SER A 30 -1.42 -3.53 -11.86
CA SER A 30 -0.29 -2.79 -12.41
C SER A 30 0.84 -2.70 -11.36
N PHE A 31 2.08 -2.83 -11.82
CA PHE A 31 3.28 -2.91 -10.98
C PHE A 31 4.42 -2.11 -11.60
N PRO A 32 5.34 -1.49 -10.84
CA PRO A 32 6.46 -0.74 -11.41
C PRO A 32 7.20 -1.51 -12.52
N GLY A 33 7.23 -0.94 -13.72
CA GLY A 33 7.85 -1.53 -14.91
C GLY A 33 6.90 -2.35 -15.80
N SER A 34 5.65 -2.59 -15.40
CA SER A 34 4.64 -3.14 -16.30
C SER A 34 4.19 -2.11 -17.34
N ALA A 35 3.71 -2.57 -18.50
CA ALA A 35 3.30 -1.70 -19.60
C ALA A 35 2.11 -0.78 -19.24
N ASP A 36 1.29 -1.21 -18.28
CA ASP A 36 0.15 -0.50 -17.71
C ASP A 36 0.48 0.29 -16.43
N TRP A 37 1.77 0.46 -16.10
CA TRP A 37 2.18 1.32 -14.98
C TRP A 37 1.86 2.78 -15.27
N PRO A 38 1.27 3.54 -14.32
CA PRO A 38 0.92 4.93 -14.56
C PRO A 38 2.14 5.78 -14.89
N SER A 39 1.98 6.68 -15.85
CA SER A 39 3.05 7.57 -16.28
C SER A 39 3.43 8.57 -15.18
N THR A 40 4.59 9.20 -15.35
CA THR A 40 5.05 10.26 -14.45
C THR A 40 4.04 11.40 -14.33
N GLU A 41 3.35 11.74 -15.42
CA GLU A 41 2.31 12.77 -15.45
C GLU A 41 1.09 12.37 -14.62
N SER A 42 0.66 11.10 -14.68
CA SER A 42 -0.43 10.60 -13.84
C SER A 42 -0.10 10.69 -12.35
N TRP A 43 1.12 10.30 -11.96
CA TRP A 43 1.59 10.45 -10.58
C TRP A 43 1.70 11.92 -10.15
N ALA A 44 2.14 12.81 -11.06
CA ALA A 44 2.19 14.24 -10.79
C ALA A 44 0.79 14.86 -10.59
N ALA A 45 -0.20 14.46 -11.40
CA ALA A 45 -1.59 14.91 -11.24
C ALA A 45 -2.21 14.44 -9.92
N LEU A 46 -1.91 13.20 -9.49
CA LEU A 46 -2.27 12.75 -8.15
C LEU A 46 -1.61 13.62 -7.07
N ASN A 47 -0.31 13.90 -7.20
CA ASN A 47 0.40 14.72 -6.23
C ASN A 47 -0.17 16.15 -6.13
N GLU A 48 -0.56 16.75 -7.26
CA GLU A 48 -1.25 18.04 -7.29
C GLU A 48 -2.59 17.97 -6.55
N SER A 49 -3.41 16.94 -6.81
CA SER A 49 -4.69 16.71 -6.12
C SER A 49 -4.50 16.52 -4.62
N LEU A 50 -3.38 15.93 -4.20
CA LEU A 50 -2.98 15.72 -2.81
C LEU A 50 -2.32 16.94 -2.16
N GLY A 51 -2.15 18.06 -2.88
CA GLY A 51 -1.46 19.24 -2.36
C GLY A 51 0.01 18.99 -2.01
N GLY A 52 0.71 18.17 -2.79
CA GLY A 52 2.13 17.86 -2.60
C GLY A 52 2.41 16.73 -1.60
N ARG A 53 1.41 15.91 -1.27
CA ARG A 53 1.50 14.84 -0.24
C ARG A 53 1.74 13.43 -0.80
N LEU A 54 2.10 13.30 -2.08
CA LEU A 54 2.59 12.05 -2.63
C LEU A 54 4.10 11.92 -2.37
N LEU A 55 4.49 10.83 -1.72
CA LEU A 55 5.88 10.53 -1.38
C LEU A 55 6.40 9.36 -2.22
N GLN A 56 7.69 9.41 -2.53
CA GLN A 56 8.46 8.28 -3.06
C GLN A 56 9.69 8.06 -2.15
N PRO A 57 9.49 7.56 -0.93
CA PRO A 57 10.55 7.44 0.06
C PRO A 57 11.53 6.31 -0.30
N ALA A 58 12.81 6.51 0.03
CA ALA A 58 13.80 5.44 -0.04
C ALA A 58 13.48 4.31 0.95
N ALA A 59 13.99 3.11 0.68
CA ALA A 59 13.94 2.02 1.63
C ALA A 59 14.60 2.45 2.96
N PRO A 60 14.04 2.09 4.12
CA PRO A 60 14.49 2.59 5.43
C PRO A 60 15.97 2.24 5.73
N GLY A 61 16.46 1.10 5.24
CA GLY A 61 17.87 0.71 5.38
C GLY A 61 18.83 1.41 4.41
N ALA A 62 18.34 2.00 3.31
CA ALA A 62 19.15 2.53 2.21
C ALA A 62 20.13 3.62 2.66
N VAL A 63 19.83 4.30 3.76
CA VAL A 63 20.72 5.28 4.41
C VAL A 63 22.08 4.69 4.83
N CYS A 64 22.17 3.37 5.01
CA CYS A 64 23.40 2.67 5.36
C CYS A 64 24.20 2.16 4.15
N HIS A 65 23.69 2.27 2.91
CA HIS A 65 24.29 1.66 1.73
C HIS A 65 24.97 2.70 0.84
N PRO A 66 26.32 2.72 0.69
CA PRO A 66 27.04 3.74 -0.09
C PRO A 66 26.63 3.89 -1.56
N GLY A 67 26.03 2.85 -2.14
CA GLY A 67 25.52 2.88 -3.51
C GLY A 67 24.13 3.49 -3.68
N GLU A 68 23.42 3.75 -2.57
CA GLU A 68 22.05 4.28 -2.59
C GLU A 68 22.05 5.81 -2.58
N PRO A 69 21.14 6.48 -3.31
CA PRO A 69 21.05 7.94 -3.33
C PRO A 69 20.81 8.56 -1.95
N SER A 70 20.21 7.82 -1.03
CA SER A 70 19.91 8.28 0.34
C SER A 70 21.02 7.97 1.36
N TYR A 71 22.18 7.48 0.93
CA TYR A 71 23.29 7.14 1.83
C TYR A 71 23.71 8.32 2.70
N ASP A 72 23.77 8.08 4.01
CA ASP A 72 24.28 9.03 4.98
C ASP A 72 24.84 8.25 6.19
N ALA A 73 26.17 8.21 6.30
CA ALA A 73 26.87 7.51 7.37
C ALA A 73 26.47 8.01 8.77
N GLY A 74 26.18 9.31 8.91
CA GLY A 74 25.77 9.91 10.19
C GLY A 74 24.36 9.48 10.59
N ARG A 75 23.48 9.28 9.61
CA ARG A 75 22.10 8.82 9.84
C ARG A 75 21.97 7.30 9.90
N CYS A 76 22.92 6.55 9.36
CA CYS A 76 22.93 5.09 9.42
C CYS A 76 22.92 4.58 10.87
N ALA A 77 23.74 5.15 11.76
CA ALA A 77 23.77 4.76 13.17
C ALA A 77 22.40 4.92 13.86
N ALA A 78 21.64 5.97 13.49
CA ALA A 78 20.30 6.18 14.00
C ALA A 78 19.30 5.16 13.43
N ALA A 79 19.41 4.79 12.15
CA ALA A 79 18.60 3.73 11.55
C ALA A 79 18.86 2.39 12.22
N GLN A 80 20.12 2.02 12.43
CA GLN A 80 20.52 0.79 13.13
C GLN A 80 20.00 0.74 14.58
N ALA A 81 20.17 1.83 15.33
CA ALA A 81 19.69 1.91 16.72
C ALA A 81 18.15 1.97 16.83
N GLY A 82 17.48 2.42 15.78
CA GLY A 82 16.03 2.48 15.67
C GLY A 82 15.39 1.20 15.16
N TRP A 83 16.14 0.34 14.46
CA TRP A 83 15.59 -0.75 13.65
C TRP A 83 14.78 -1.79 14.42
N SER A 84 15.03 -2.00 15.71
CA SER A 84 14.23 -2.91 16.54
C SER A 84 13.08 -2.22 17.26
N LYS A 85 12.82 -0.94 17.00
CA LYS A 85 11.90 -0.09 17.75
C LYS A 85 10.67 0.25 16.93
N PHE A 86 9.50 0.06 17.55
CA PHE A 86 8.20 0.44 16.99
C PHE A 86 8.18 1.89 16.47
N ASP A 87 8.72 2.84 17.23
CA ASP A 87 8.70 4.25 16.87
C ASP A 87 9.44 4.57 15.57
N PHE A 88 10.47 3.80 15.22
CA PHE A 88 11.18 3.95 13.95
C PHE A 88 10.27 3.57 12.77
N HIS A 89 9.65 2.39 12.85
CA HIS A 89 8.82 1.86 11.76
C HIS A 89 7.51 2.64 11.59
N LYS A 90 6.88 3.07 12.69
CA LYS A 90 5.64 3.84 12.61
C LYS A 90 5.85 5.21 11.96
N ALA A 91 7.00 5.85 12.23
CA ALA A 91 7.36 7.16 11.69
C ALA A 91 7.86 7.11 10.25
N ASN A 92 8.21 5.93 9.74
CA ASN A 92 8.65 5.76 8.36
C ASN A 92 7.45 5.44 7.43
N PRO A 93 7.31 6.11 6.27
CA PRO A 93 6.16 5.95 5.38
C PRO A 93 6.04 4.57 4.71
N VAL A 94 7.14 3.83 4.53
CA VAL A 94 7.15 2.51 3.87
C VAL A 94 7.57 1.37 4.78
N SER A 95 8.17 1.64 5.93
CA SER A 95 8.61 0.60 6.85
C SER A 95 7.44 -0.03 7.64
N VAL A 96 7.62 -1.30 8.01
CA VAL A 96 6.77 -2.08 8.91
C VAL A 96 7.65 -2.81 9.91
N MET A 97 7.10 -3.20 11.06
CA MET A 97 7.92 -3.74 12.16
C MET A 97 8.57 -5.09 11.88
N TRP A 98 8.02 -5.88 10.95
CA TRP A 98 8.62 -7.15 10.56
C TRP A 98 9.15 -7.05 9.14
N ASP A 99 10.48 -6.98 9.02
CA ASP A 99 11.16 -6.81 7.74
C ASP A 99 11.01 -8.01 6.80
N ASN A 100 10.60 -9.17 7.31
CA ASN A 100 10.24 -10.33 6.50
C ASN A 100 9.17 -10.00 5.45
N TRP A 101 8.30 -9.00 5.70
CA TRP A 101 7.31 -8.55 4.72
C TRP A 101 7.92 -7.80 3.55
N SER A 102 9.03 -7.10 3.78
CA SER A 102 9.90 -6.56 2.73
C SER A 102 10.88 -7.59 2.20
N ASN A 103 10.84 -8.83 2.71
CA ASN A 103 11.79 -9.91 2.43
C ASN A 103 13.25 -9.47 2.66
N ASP A 104 13.49 -8.69 3.71
CA ASP A 104 14.81 -8.16 4.12
C ASP A 104 15.58 -7.51 2.95
N THR A 105 14.86 -6.92 1.99
CA THR A 105 15.44 -6.44 0.74
C THR A 105 16.35 -5.24 0.92
N CYS A 106 16.26 -4.51 2.04
CA CYS A 106 17.19 -3.44 2.37
C CYS A 106 17.29 -3.21 3.90
N LEU A 107 18.15 -3.99 4.55
CA LEU A 107 18.50 -3.85 5.96
C LEU A 107 19.47 -2.67 6.19
N PRO A 108 19.55 -2.07 7.40
CA PRO A 108 20.45 -0.96 7.71
C PRO A 108 21.89 -1.46 7.95
N ASP A 109 22.40 -2.29 7.05
CA ASP A 109 23.71 -2.89 7.12
C ASP A 109 24.28 -3.04 5.71
N ALA A 110 25.39 -2.33 5.45
CA ALA A 110 26.08 -2.26 4.17
C ALA A 110 26.67 -3.62 3.73
N ALA A 111 26.73 -4.62 4.61
CA ALA A 111 27.16 -5.98 4.26
C ALA A 111 26.12 -6.74 3.42
N TYR A 112 24.86 -6.30 3.43
CA TYR A 112 23.78 -6.92 2.67
C TYR A 112 23.43 -6.12 1.41
N LEU A 113 22.61 -6.71 0.54
CA LEU A 113 22.05 -5.98 -0.59
C LEU A 113 20.97 -5.01 -0.09
N CYS A 114 20.86 -3.87 -0.76
CA CYS A 114 19.71 -3.00 -0.66
C CYS A 114 19.00 -2.96 -2.01
N ARG A 115 17.70 -3.23 -1.99
CA ARG A 115 16.80 -3.08 -3.13
C ARG A 115 15.51 -2.43 -2.67
N ALA A 116 15.11 -1.37 -3.36
CA ALA A 116 13.86 -0.67 -3.07
C ALA A 116 12.61 -1.42 -3.57
N ASP A 117 12.78 -2.44 -4.43
CA ASP A 117 11.69 -3.19 -5.05
C ASP A 117 10.83 -3.97 -4.06
N GLY A 118 11.31 -4.18 -2.82
CA GLY A 118 10.53 -4.80 -1.74
C GLY A 118 9.54 -3.89 -1.04
N TYR A 119 9.46 -2.59 -1.35
CA TYR A 119 8.60 -1.62 -0.65
C TYR A 119 7.50 -1.04 -1.56
N SER A 120 6.52 -0.34 -0.97
CA SER A 120 5.53 0.43 -1.75
C SER A 120 6.23 1.46 -2.64
N ALA A 121 5.80 1.58 -3.89
CA ALA A 121 6.39 2.49 -4.86
C ALA A 121 6.08 3.96 -4.55
N PHE A 122 4.85 4.22 -4.09
CA PHE A 122 4.40 5.56 -3.70
C PHE A 122 3.61 5.49 -2.40
N VAL A 123 3.62 6.59 -1.65
CA VAL A 123 2.88 6.74 -0.40
C VAL A 123 2.08 8.04 -0.40
N VAL A 124 0.77 7.96 -0.21
CA VAL A 124 -0.07 9.12 0.12
C VAL A 124 0.08 9.42 1.60
N ASN A 125 0.65 10.57 1.93
CA ASN A 125 0.71 11.07 3.30
C ASN A 125 -0.64 11.72 3.69
N ALA A 126 -1.60 10.88 4.09
CA ALA A 126 -2.97 11.30 4.33
C ALA A 126 -3.14 12.00 5.69
N THR A 127 -3.89 13.10 5.67
CA THR A 127 -4.25 13.91 6.86
C THR A 127 -5.73 14.26 6.86
N THR A 128 -6.43 14.08 5.73
CA THR A 128 -7.86 14.33 5.61
C THR A 128 -8.53 13.17 4.85
N PRO A 129 -9.85 12.98 4.97
CA PRO A 129 -10.59 12.00 4.18
C PRO A 129 -10.41 12.17 2.67
N GLU A 130 -10.23 13.40 2.18
CA GLU A 130 -10.04 13.69 0.76
C GLU A 130 -8.73 13.10 0.24
N HIS A 131 -7.63 13.15 1.01
CA HIS A 131 -6.37 12.50 0.61
C HIS A 131 -6.55 10.99 0.44
N VAL A 132 -7.30 10.35 1.35
CA VAL A 132 -7.63 8.91 1.25
C VAL A 132 -8.44 8.65 -0.01
N LYS A 133 -9.46 9.47 -0.26
CA LYS A 133 -10.32 9.36 -1.45
C LYS A 133 -9.50 9.45 -2.74
N PHE A 134 -8.65 10.46 -2.90
CA PHE A 134 -7.81 10.61 -4.09
C PHE A 134 -6.88 9.41 -4.30
N GLY A 135 -6.27 8.87 -3.25
CA GLY A 135 -5.45 7.66 -3.33
C GLY A 135 -6.24 6.41 -3.75
N VAL A 136 -7.44 6.22 -3.19
CA VAL A 136 -8.33 5.10 -3.53
C VAL A 136 -8.81 5.19 -4.97
N ASP A 137 -9.25 6.37 -5.40
CA ASP A 137 -9.76 6.61 -6.75
C ASP A 137 -8.65 6.39 -7.78
N PHE A 138 -7.46 6.96 -7.53
CA PHE A 138 -6.29 6.75 -8.39
C PHE A 138 -5.92 5.27 -8.53
N ALA A 139 -5.84 4.53 -7.41
CA ALA A 139 -5.48 3.11 -7.45
C ALA A 139 -6.51 2.27 -8.22
N ARG A 140 -7.81 2.60 -8.09
CA ARG A 140 -8.88 1.95 -8.84
C ARG A 140 -8.78 2.22 -10.34
N GLU A 141 -8.64 3.49 -10.72
CA GLU A 141 -8.59 3.93 -12.13
C GLU A 141 -7.35 3.39 -12.85
N ASN A 142 -6.23 3.30 -12.14
CA ASN A 142 -4.94 2.89 -12.70
C ASN A 142 -4.61 1.41 -12.44
N HIS A 143 -5.53 0.63 -11.86
CA HIS A 143 -5.32 -0.77 -11.53
C HIS A 143 -4.09 -1.05 -10.65
N VAL A 144 -3.60 -0.05 -9.91
CA VAL A 144 -2.47 -0.20 -8.98
C VAL A 144 -2.94 -0.92 -7.72
N ARG A 145 -2.08 -1.78 -7.15
CA ARG A 145 -2.36 -2.39 -5.85
C ARG A 145 -2.38 -1.31 -4.77
N LEU A 146 -3.49 -1.19 -4.06
CA LEU A 146 -3.64 -0.29 -2.91
C LEU A 146 -3.38 -1.06 -1.60
N ILE A 147 -2.62 -0.46 -0.69
CA ILE A 147 -2.55 -0.88 0.71
C ILE A 147 -2.80 0.31 1.64
N ILE A 148 -3.24 0.01 2.87
CA ILE A 148 -3.44 1.02 3.92
C ILE A 148 -2.44 0.73 5.03
N LYS A 149 -1.69 1.75 5.45
CA LYS A 149 -0.78 1.67 6.60
C LYS A 149 -1.13 2.76 7.61
N SER A 150 -1.37 2.36 8.86
CA SER A 150 -1.29 3.30 10.00
C SER A 150 0.11 3.22 10.58
N THR A 151 0.34 2.30 11.52
CA THR A 151 1.62 2.15 12.22
C THR A 151 2.57 1.13 11.58
N GLY A 152 2.06 0.17 10.80
CA GLY A 152 2.86 -0.95 10.30
C GLY A 152 3.08 -2.08 11.31
N HIS A 153 2.24 -2.18 12.33
CA HIS A 153 2.24 -3.24 13.37
C HIS A 153 1.44 -4.50 12.97
N ASP A 154 1.15 -4.71 11.68
CA ASP A 154 0.45 -5.94 11.26
C ASP A 154 1.39 -7.15 11.14
N TYR A 155 1.21 -8.13 12.03
CA TYR A 155 1.97 -9.40 12.03
C TYR A 155 1.73 -10.28 10.81
N LEU A 156 0.67 -10.03 10.04
CA LEU A 156 0.26 -10.83 8.88
C LEU A 156 0.58 -10.13 7.54
N GLY A 157 1.28 -8.99 7.57
CA GLY A 157 1.71 -8.28 6.37
C GLY A 157 0.60 -7.56 5.62
N ARG A 158 -0.60 -7.42 6.20
CA ARG A 158 -1.78 -6.85 5.53
C ARG A 158 -1.66 -5.35 5.23
N SER A 159 -0.75 -4.67 5.92
CA SER A 159 -0.43 -3.25 5.73
C SER A 159 0.83 -3.03 4.87
N PHE A 160 1.24 -4.02 4.06
CA PHE A 160 2.47 -3.97 3.28
C PHE A 160 2.30 -4.67 1.94
N ALA A 161 2.86 -4.09 0.88
CA ALA A 161 2.98 -4.75 -0.40
C ALA A 161 4.05 -4.08 -1.28
N PRO A 162 5.02 -4.83 -1.81
CA PRO A 162 5.94 -4.34 -2.83
C PRO A 162 5.20 -3.71 -4.03
N GLY A 163 5.71 -2.60 -4.56
CA GLY A 163 5.21 -1.93 -5.77
C GLY A 163 3.79 -1.35 -5.68
N SER A 164 3.24 -1.25 -4.47
CA SER A 164 1.89 -0.71 -4.24
C SER A 164 1.86 0.82 -4.11
N LEU A 165 0.65 1.39 -4.19
CA LEU A 165 0.33 2.69 -3.59
C LEU A 165 -0.09 2.46 -2.13
N SER A 166 0.66 3.00 -1.19
CA SER A 166 0.29 3.00 0.23
C SER A 166 -0.47 4.26 0.58
N ILE A 167 -1.62 4.16 1.25
CA ILE A 167 -2.20 5.29 1.97
C ILE A 167 -1.74 5.21 3.41
N TRP A 168 -0.88 6.14 3.80
CA TRP A 168 -0.34 6.24 5.14
C TRP A 168 -1.21 7.20 5.96
N VAL A 169 -2.12 6.63 6.75
CA VAL A 169 -3.11 7.37 7.56
C VAL A 169 -2.57 7.83 8.91
N HIS A 170 -1.30 7.58 9.22
CA HIS A 170 -0.68 7.86 10.52
C HIS A 170 -0.87 9.30 11.00
N HIS A 171 -1.00 10.29 10.11
CA HIS A 171 -1.18 11.68 10.51
C HIS A 171 -2.64 12.10 10.71
N MET A 172 -3.61 11.17 10.61
CA MET A 172 -5.01 11.38 10.96
C MET A 172 -5.22 11.10 12.46
N GLN A 173 -4.81 12.03 13.32
CA GLN A 173 -4.67 11.87 14.78
C GLN A 173 -5.77 12.57 15.60
N ASP A 174 -6.83 13.08 14.96
CA ASP A 174 -7.87 13.84 15.65
C ASP A 174 -8.58 13.00 16.72
N VAL A 175 -8.82 13.59 17.89
CA VAL A 175 -9.60 12.98 18.97
C VAL A 175 -10.64 13.98 19.45
N GLN A 176 -11.91 13.60 19.38
CA GLN A 176 -13.04 14.40 19.83
C GLN A 176 -13.83 13.63 20.88
N TYR A 177 -13.89 14.16 22.09
CA TYR A 177 -14.70 13.63 23.19
C TYR A 177 -16.15 14.14 23.12
N HIS A 178 -17.10 13.25 23.40
CA HIS A 178 -18.53 13.51 23.45
C HIS A 178 -19.07 13.05 24.83
N GLY A 179 -19.28 14.00 25.75
CA GLY A 179 -19.57 13.68 27.17
C GLY A 179 -21.05 13.62 27.57
N ALA A 180 -21.99 13.78 26.64
CA ALA A 180 -23.43 13.86 26.93
C ALA A 180 -24.26 13.06 25.91
N GLY A 181 -23.66 12.01 25.36
CA GLY A 181 -24.23 11.21 24.29
C GLY A 181 -23.63 11.51 22.92
N PHE A 182 -23.88 10.61 21.98
CA PHE A 182 -23.39 10.66 20.61
C PHE A 182 -24.53 10.38 19.63
N GLN A 183 -24.86 11.39 18.82
CA GLN A 183 -25.87 11.28 17.77
C GLN A 183 -25.28 10.52 16.57
N LEU A 184 -25.90 9.40 16.21
CA LEU A 184 -25.51 8.65 15.02
C LEU A 184 -25.80 9.46 13.76
N ALA A 185 -24.80 9.59 12.89
CA ALA A 185 -24.94 10.31 11.63
C ALA A 185 -26.00 9.66 10.74
N GLY A 186 -26.95 10.46 10.23
CA GLY A 186 -28.02 9.99 9.34
C GLY A 186 -29.11 9.16 10.04
N SER A 187 -29.22 9.25 11.37
CA SER A 187 -30.22 8.56 12.17
C SER A 187 -30.81 9.50 13.22
N ASP A 188 -31.96 9.16 13.80
CA ASP A 188 -32.55 9.83 14.98
C ASP A 188 -32.10 9.17 16.31
N ILE A 189 -31.13 8.24 16.27
CA ILE A 189 -30.64 7.50 17.44
C ILE A 189 -29.48 8.24 18.10
N THR A 190 -29.64 8.60 19.38
CA THR A 190 -28.55 9.04 20.26
C THR A 190 -28.10 7.88 21.16
N ILE A 191 -26.79 7.63 21.20
CA ILE A 191 -26.18 6.74 22.19
C ILE A 191 -25.91 7.57 23.43
N GLU A 192 -26.58 7.24 24.54
CA GLU A 192 -26.35 7.90 25.83
C GLU A 192 -24.99 7.52 26.42
N GLY A 193 -24.33 8.48 27.07
CA GLY A 193 -23.04 8.29 27.74
C GLY A 193 -21.85 8.89 27.01
N ASN A 194 -20.66 8.53 27.47
CA ASN A 194 -19.41 9.06 26.95
C ASN A 194 -19.00 8.32 25.67
N ALA A 195 -18.65 9.08 24.64
CA ALA A 195 -18.14 8.56 23.39
C ALA A 195 -16.92 9.35 22.92
N VAL A 196 -16.17 8.77 22.00
CA VAL A 196 -15.01 9.42 21.39
C VAL A 196 -15.00 9.14 19.89
N THR A 197 -14.75 10.17 19.09
CA THR A 197 -14.40 10.03 17.68
C THR A 197 -12.89 10.12 17.56
N VAL A 198 -12.27 9.11 16.93
CA VAL A 198 -10.81 9.03 16.74
C VAL A 198 -10.48 8.97 15.25
N GLY A 199 -9.46 9.70 14.83
CA GLY A 199 -8.92 9.63 13.48
C GLY A 199 -8.32 8.25 13.21
N GLY A 200 -8.38 7.78 11.96
CA GLY A 200 -7.95 6.41 11.59
C GLY A 200 -6.46 6.12 11.79
N GLY A 201 -5.63 7.15 12.00
CA GLY A 201 -4.21 7.03 12.34
C GLY A 201 -3.92 7.01 13.83
N THR A 202 -4.93 7.33 14.67
CA THR A 202 -4.73 7.61 16.08
C THR A 202 -4.18 6.40 16.83
N GLU A 203 -3.02 6.59 17.46
CA GLU A 203 -2.45 5.56 18.33
C GLU A 203 -3.23 5.52 19.65
N LEU A 204 -3.36 4.33 20.24
CA LEU A 204 -4.07 4.16 21.51
C LEU A 204 -3.55 5.11 22.60
N TYR A 205 -2.24 5.31 22.66
CA TYR A 205 -1.62 6.25 23.61
C TYR A 205 -2.15 7.68 23.46
N ASN A 206 -2.29 8.17 22.22
CA ASN A 206 -2.77 9.53 21.96
C ASN A 206 -4.26 9.66 22.32
N ALA A 207 -5.07 8.64 22.00
CA ALA A 207 -6.47 8.60 22.39
C ALA A 207 -6.63 8.61 23.92
N GLN A 208 -5.89 7.75 24.64
CA GLN A 208 -5.92 7.70 26.11
C GLN A 208 -5.47 9.01 26.74
N LYS A 209 -4.41 9.63 26.22
CA LYS A 209 -3.91 10.92 26.71
C LYS A 209 -4.99 12.01 26.60
N ALA A 210 -5.69 12.09 25.47
CA ALA A 210 -6.76 13.07 25.27
C ALA A 210 -7.97 12.79 26.19
N LEU A 211 -8.34 11.53 26.38
CA LEU A 211 -9.46 11.14 27.25
C LEU A 211 -9.19 11.39 28.74
N ALA A 212 -7.93 11.27 29.17
CA ALA A 212 -7.53 11.56 30.54
C ALA A 212 -7.83 13.02 30.94
N GLU A 213 -7.79 13.97 29.99
CA GLU A 213 -8.16 15.39 30.22
C GLU A 213 -9.65 15.56 30.58
N HIS A 214 -10.48 14.56 30.27
CA HIS A 214 -11.91 14.50 30.57
C HIS A 214 -12.25 13.53 31.71
N GLY A 215 -11.24 12.97 32.40
CA GLY A 215 -11.43 11.98 33.45
C GLY A 215 -12.00 10.65 32.94
N GLN A 216 -11.70 10.29 31.69
CA GLN A 216 -12.05 9.03 31.05
C GLN A 216 -10.82 8.16 30.79
#